data_AF-A0A351EPM4-F1
#
_entry.id   AF-A0A351EPM4-F1
#
_cell.length_a   1.000
_cell.length_b   1.000
_cell.length_c   1.000
_cell.angle_alpha   90.00
_cell.angle_beta   90.00
_cell.angle_gamma   90.00
#
_symmetry.space_group_name_H-M   'P 1'
#
loop_
_entity.id
_entity.type
_entity.pdbx_description
1 polymer ?
#
loop_
_entity_poly.entity_id
_entity_poly.type
_entity_poly.pdbx_seq_one_letter_code
_entity_poly.pdbx_strand_id
1 'polypeptide(L)'
;ADRGDDANAIADMALENYVEMRDKVNDPDYLLKRQLSLMLAERLPDHFRPRYNMVMFSAIPYADAFARGDQQAELLAELVQGCTTIDEVDMAAAETAVLALGLLPSGSTTGRPGPQTAG
;
A
#
# COMPACT_ATOMS: atom_id res chain seq x y z
N ALA A 1 -32.15 -10.00 -16.65
CA ALA A 1 -31.34 -10.30 -15.46
C ALA A 1 -29.91 -10.54 -15.91
N ASP A 2 -28.90 -9.79 -15.51
CA ASP A 2 -28.90 -8.45 -14.97
C ASP A 2 -27.49 -7.94 -15.22
N ARG A 3 -27.33 -6.89 -16.03
CA ARG A 3 -26.05 -6.17 -16.19
C ARG A 3 -26.13 -4.75 -15.63
N GLY A 4 -27.35 -4.29 -15.33
CA GLY A 4 -27.60 -3.00 -14.70
C GLY A 4 -27.32 -3.05 -13.21
N ASP A 5 -27.76 -4.12 -12.55
CA ASP A 5 -27.61 -4.26 -11.10
C ASP A 5 -26.13 -4.40 -10.66
N ASP A 6 -25.30 -5.15 -11.40
CA ASP A 6 -23.87 -5.30 -11.10
C ASP A 6 -23.07 -4.01 -11.34
N ALA A 7 -23.44 -3.24 -12.37
CA ALA A 7 -22.78 -1.97 -12.68
C ALA A 7 -23.11 -0.89 -11.64
N ASN A 8 -24.35 -0.89 -11.14
CA ASN A 8 -24.76 -0.01 -10.04
C ASN A 8 -24.02 -0.38 -8.74
N ALA A 9 -23.88 -1.67 -8.43
CA ALA A 9 -23.16 -2.12 -7.24
C ALA A 9 -21.66 -1.75 -7.26
N ILE A 10 -20.98 -1.86 -8.43
CA ILE A 10 -19.58 -1.42 -8.57
C ILE A 10 -19.46 0.10 -8.47
N ALA A 11 -20.42 0.84 -9.05
CA ALA A 11 -20.46 2.29 -8.95
C ALA A 11 -20.68 2.74 -7.50
N ASP A 12 -21.56 2.09 -6.75
CA ASP A 12 -21.81 2.37 -5.35
C ASP A 12 -20.59 2.03 -4.48
N MET A 13 -19.94 0.86 -4.71
CA MET A 13 -18.68 0.53 -4.04
C MET A 13 -17.55 1.53 -4.37
N ALA A 14 -17.47 1.99 -5.62
CA ALA A 14 -16.50 3.01 -6.01
C ALA A 14 -16.83 4.39 -5.40
N LEU A 15 -18.12 4.72 -5.25
CA LEU A 15 -18.58 5.95 -4.63
C LEU A 15 -18.33 5.94 -3.12
N GLU A 16 -18.62 4.84 -2.44
CA GLU A 16 -18.30 4.62 -1.02
C GLU A 16 -16.79 4.70 -0.81
N ASN A 17 -15.99 4.02 -1.65
CA ASN A 17 -14.54 4.12 -1.62
C ASN A 17 -14.06 5.56 -1.84
N TYR A 18 -14.68 6.30 -2.77
CA TYR A 18 -14.35 7.70 -3.05
C TYR A 18 -14.71 8.63 -1.88
N VAL A 19 -15.88 8.46 -1.26
CA VAL A 19 -16.30 9.26 -0.09
C VAL A 19 -15.39 8.97 1.10
N GLU A 20 -15.09 7.69 1.34
CA GLU A 20 -14.19 7.25 2.39
C GLU A 20 -12.76 7.77 2.18
N MET A 21 -12.25 7.77 0.94
CA MET A 21 -10.95 8.35 0.60
C MET A 21 -10.96 9.89 0.62
N ARG A 22 -12.08 10.55 0.28
CA ARG A 22 -12.23 12.02 0.29
C ARG A 22 -12.16 12.59 1.71
N ASP A 23 -12.76 11.92 2.67
CA ASP A 23 -12.69 12.37 4.07
C ASP A 23 -11.32 12.00 4.67
N LYS A 24 -10.75 10.85 4.29
CA LYS A 24 -9.41 10.42 4.73
C LYS A 24 -8.26 11.20 4.11
N VAL A 25 -8.38 11.79 2.92
CA VAL A 25 -7.26 12.54 2.31
C VAL A 25 -6.93 13.82 3.06
N ASN A 26 -7.87 14.37 3.84
CA ASN A 26 -7.66 15.50 4.73
C ASN A 26 -7.49 15.08 6.20
N ASP A 27 -7.52 13.78 6.49
CA ASP A 27 -7.31 13.24 7.82
C ASP A 27 -5.81 13.31 8.17
N PRO A 28 -5.44 14.00 9.27
CA PRO A 28 -4.04 14.15 9.67
C PRO A 28 -3.31 12.81 9.88
N ASP A 29 -3.98 11.79 10.40
CA ASP A 29 -3.38 10.47 10.64
C ASP A 29 -3.11 9.76 9.31
N TYR A 30 -4.03 9.87 8.34
CA TYR A 30 -3.81 9.35 7.00
C TYR A 30 -2.62 10.03 6.32
N LEU A 31 -2.53 11.36 6.43
CA LEU A 31 -1.42 12.14 5.86
C LEU A 31 -0.08 11.76 6.50
N LEU A 32 -0.04 11.59 7.83
CA LEU A 32 1.15 11.18 8.55
C LEU A 32 1.60 9.76 8.16
N LYS A 33 0.67 8.79 8.11
CA LYS A 33 0.95 7.42 7.64
C LYS A 33 1.45 7.42 6.21
N ARG A 34 0.86 8.24 5.34
CA ARG A 34 1.28 8.38 3.94
C ARG A 34 2.68 8.96 3.83
N GLN A 35 3.02 9.97 4.62
CA GLN A 35 4.35 10.57 4.65
C GLN A 35 5.40 9.55 5.11
N LEU A 36 5.15 8.86 6.22
CA LEU A 36 6.02 7.81 6.73
C LEU A 36 6.21 6.67 5.71
N SER A 37 5.12 6.23 5.07
CA SER A 37 5.12 5.21 4.02
C SER A 37 6.06 5.57 2.85
N LEU A 38 6.03 6.82 2.39
CA LEU A 38 6.90 7.29 1.31
C LEU A 38 8.36 7.31 1.74
N MET A 39 8.65 7.79 2.95
CA MET A 39 10.02 7.81 3.48
C MET A 39 10.60 6.41 3.65
N LEU A 40 9.82 5.46 4.18
CA LEU A 40 10.26 4.08 4.35
C LEU A 40 10.47 3.39 3.00
N ALA A 41 9.64 3.66 2.00
CA ALA A 41 9.82 3.14 0.65
C ALA A 41 11.09 3.67 -0.05
N GLU A 42 11.48 4.92 0.24
CA GLU A 42 12.71 5.50 -0.27
C GLU A 42 13.95 4.91 0.41
N ARG A 43 13.89 4.71 1.73
CA ARG A 43 15.04 4.21 2.52
C ARG A 43 15.24 2.70 2.40
N LEU A 44 14.16 1.93 2.32
CA LEU A 44 14.16 0.47 2.36
C LEU A 44 13.33 -0.13 1.20
N PRO A 45 13.66 0.19 -0.07
CA PRO A 45 12.83 -0.17 -1.22
C PRO A 45 12.63 -1.69 -1.42
N ASP A 46 13.56 -2.51 -0.93
CA ASP A 46 13.50 -3.97 -1.01
C ASP A 46 12.62 -4.61 0.08
N HIS A 47 12.23 -3.85 1.11
CA HIS A 47 11.47 -4.34 2.26
C HIS A 47 10.09 -3.68 2.38
N PHE A 48 9.97 -2.43 1.92
CA PHE A 48 8.75 -1.65 2.00
C PHE A 48 8.40 -1.03 0.65
N ARG A 49 7.19 -1.31 0.17
CA ARG A 49 6.65 -0.69 -1.04
C ARG A 49 5.16 -0.46 -0.89
N PRO A 50 4.60 0.71 -1.25
CA PRO A 50 3.16 0.92 -1.20
C PRO A 50 2.42 -0.18 -1.97
N ARG A 51 1.30 -0.67 -1.42
CA ARG A 51 0.53 -1.77 -2.01
C ARG A 51 0.17 -1.51 -3.47
N TYR A 52 -0.28 -0.31 -3.79
CA TYR A 52 -0.57 0.11 -5.16
C TYR A 52 0.63 -0.11 -6.09
N ASN A 53 1.85 0.25 -5.66
CA ASN A 53 3.05 0.06 -6.47
C ASN A 53 3.43 -1.42 -6.61
N MET A 54 3.19 -2.25 -5.59
CA MET A 54 3.36 -3.70 -5.73
C MET A 54 2.38 -4.26 -6.77
N VAL A 55 1.11 -3.88 -6.72
CA VAL A 55 0.07 -4.39 -7.65
C VAL A 55 0.30 -3.91 -9.09
N MET A 56 0.66 -2.64 -9.28
CA MET A 56 0.71 -2.01 -10.60
C MET A 56 2.07 -2.18 -11.31
N PHE A 57 3.16 -2.25 -10.55
CA PHE A 57 4.52 -2.10 -11.08
C PHE A 57 5.47 -3.21 -10.60
N SER A 58 4.94 -4.38 -10.28
CA SER A 58 5.75 -5.55 -9.92
C SER A 58 5.09 -6.84 -10.43
N ALA A 59 5.84 -7.94 -10.38
CA ALA A 59 5.33 -9.28 -10.67
C ALA A 59 4.87 -10.04 -9.41
N ILE A 60 4.72 -9.35 -8.27
CA ILE A 60 4.28 -9.94 -7.01
C ILE A 60 2.84 -10.48 -7.18
N PRO A 61 2.55 -11.73 -6.80
CA PRO A 61 1.19 -12.26 -6.83
C PRO A 61 0.24 -11.38 -6.02
N TYR A 62 -0.99 -11.16 -6.50
CA TYR A 62 -1.90 -10.24 -5.82
C TYR A 62 -2.15 -10.64 -4.37
N ALA A 63 -2.35 -11.92 -4.07
CA ALA A 63 -2.52 -12.39 -2.69
C ALA A 63 -1.37 -11.95 -1.78
N ASP A 64 -0.12 -12.06 -2.25
CA ASP A 64 1.07 -11.66 -1.50
C ASP A 64 1.17 -10.13 -1.37
N ALA A 65 0.84 -9.38 -2.43
CA ALA A 65 0.82 -7.92 -2.39
C ALA A 65 -0.24 -7.39 -1.41
N PHE A 66 -1.40 -8.04 -1.33
CA PHE A 66 -2.44 -7.71 -0.36
C PHE A 66 -1.97 -8.02 1.07
N ALA A 67 -1.50 -9.25 1.32
CA ALA A 67 -1.03 -9.65 2.64
C ALA A 67 0.13 -8.78 3.16
N ARG A 68 1.13 -8.53 2.31
CA ARG A 68 2.24 -7.61 2.63
C ARG A 68 1.74 -6.18 2.85
N GLY A 69 0.78 -5.75 2.04
CA GLY A 69 0.18 -4.43 2.18
C GLY A 69 -0.61 -4.25 3.48
N ASP A 70 -1.25 -5.30 4.01
CA ASP A 70 -1.98 -5.27 5.28
C ASP A 70 -0.99 -5.19 6.45
N GLN A 71 0.06 -6.02 6.44
CA GLN A 71 1.16 -5.95 7.41
C GLN A 71 1.80 -4.56 7.48
N GLN A 72 2.09 -3.96 6.32
CA GLN A 72 2.64 -2.61 6.25
C GLN A 72 1.67 -1.55 6.77
N ALA A 73 0.35 -1.71 6.56
CA ALA A 73 -0.65 -0.76 7.03
C ALA A 73 -0.81 -0.80 8.57
N GLU A 74 -0.83 -2.00 9.14
CA GLU A 74 -0.83 -2.21 10.60
C GLU A 74 0.43 -1.61 11.23
N LEU A 75 1.60 -1.91 10.66
CA LEU A 75 2.88 -1.36 11.13
C LEU A 75 2.89 0.18 11.10
N LEU A 76 2.43 0.80 10.01
CA LEU A 76 2.33 2.26 9.94
C LEU A 76 1.40 2.83 11.01
N ALA A 77 0.29 2.15 11.32
CA ALA A 77 -0.65 2.60 12.33
C ALA A 77 -0.04 2.57 13.74
N GLU A 78 0.74 1.54 14.05
CA GLU A 78 1.48 1.42 15.31
C GLU A 78 2.57 2.50 15.43
N LEU A 79 3.35 2.71 14.36
CA LEU A 79 4.49 3.63 14.37
C LEU A 79 4.10 5.10 14.52
N VAL A 80 2.91 5.49 14.06
CA VAL A 80 2.42 6.87 14.19
C VAL A 80 1.56 7.09 15.43
N GLN A 81 1.34 6.05 16.25
CA GLN A 81 0.45 6.16 17.40
C GLN A 81 0.95 7.22 18.38
N GLY A 82 0.11 8.22 18.66
CA GLY A 82 0.47 9.34 19.54
C GLY A 82 1.36 10.39 18.90
N CYS A 83 1.73 10.22 17.62
CA CYS A 83 2.42 11.23 16.84
C CYS A 83 1.40 12.09 16.09
N THR A 84 1.70 13.38 15.98
CA THR A 84 0.93 14.36 15.21
C THR A 84 1.71 14.87 14.00
N THR A 85 3.04 14.73 14.03
CA THR A 85 3.94 15.14 12.95
C THR A 85 4.97 14.05 12.66
N ILE A 86 5.61 14.11 11.49
CA ILE A 86 6.62 13.14 11.09
C ILE A 86 7.89 13.20 11.95
N ASP A 87 8.22 14.39 12.48
CA ASP A 87 9.41 14.61 13.30
C ASP A 87 9.30 13.92 14.69
N GLU A 88 8.09 13.56 15.11
CA GLU A 88 7.82 12.81 16.35
C GLU A 88 7.99 11.30 16.16
N VAL A 89 7.99 10.80 14.92
CA VAL A 89 8.14 9.37 14.64
C VAL A 89 9.60 8.96 14.84
N ASP A 90 9.82 7.92 15.65
CA ASP A 90 11.13 7.29 15.77
C ASP A 90 11.48 6.54 14.48
N MET A 91 12.19 7.21 13.59
CA MET A 91 12.59 6.65 12.30
C MET A 91 13.52 5.44 12.41
N ALA A 92 14.34 5.35 13.45
CA ALA A 92 15.23 4.21 13.64
C ALA A 92 14.43 2.95 14.05
N ALA A 93 13.43 3.13 14.92
CA ALA A 93 12.49 2.09 15.26
C ALA A 93 11.64 1.67 14.05
N ALA A 94 11.18 2.64 13.24
CA ALA A 94 10.42 2.38 12.01
C ALA A 94 11.21 1.55 10.99
N GLU A 95 12.47 1.90 10.74
CA GLU A 95 13.35 1.14 9.84
C GLU A 95 13.61 -0.28 10.36
N THR A 96 13.86 -0.41 11.67
CA THR A 96 14.05 -1.73 12.31
C THR A 96 12.82 -2.62 12.16
N ALA A 97 11.62 -2.05 12.38
CA ALA A 97 10.37 -2.78 12.26
C ALA A 97 10.08 -3.18 10.80
N VAL A 98 10.39 -2.32 9.83
CA VAL A 98 10.29 -2.67 8.41
C VAL A 98 11.25 -3.79 8.03
N LEU A 99 12.50 -3.73 8.49
CA LEU A 99 13.47 -4.80 8.25
C LEU A 99 12.99 -6.14 8.84
N ALA A 100 12.30 -6.10 9.98
CA ALA A 100 11.73 -7.30 10.62
C ALA A 100 10.59 -7.95 9.79
N LEU A 101 9.93 -7.23 8.89
CA LEU A 101 8.98 -7.82 7.92
C LEU A 101 9.69 -8.69 6.88
N GLY A 102 11.01 -8.59 6.75
CA GLY A 102 11.80 -9.25 5.72
C GLY A 102 11.59 -8.65 4.33
N LEU A 103 12.32 -9.21 3.35
CA LEU A 103 12.26 -8.78 1.96
C LEU A 103 10.83 -8.86 1.40
N LEU A 104 10.53 -7.97 0.46
CA LEU A 104 9.29 -8.04 -0.29
C LEU A 104 9.17 -9.40 -0.98
N PRO A 105 7.95 -9.97 -1.04
CA PRO A 105 7.72 -11.21 -1.76
C PRO A 105 8.16 -11.05 -3.20
N SER A 106 8.72 -12.12 -3.78
CA SER A 106 9.10 -12.15 -5.19
C SER A 106 8.09 -13.00 -5.94
N GLY A 107 7.68 -12.53 -7.11
CA GLY A 107 6.92 -13.38 -8.03
C GLY A 107 7.78 -14.54 -8.49
N SER A 108 7.37 -15.78 -8.20
CA SER A 108 7.91 -16.95 -8.89
C SER A 108 7.70 -16.76 -10.39
N THR A 109 8.77 -16.82 -11.17
CA THR A 109 8.85 -16.50 -12.62
C THR A 109 8.05 -17.44 -13.53
N THR A 110 7.09 -18.21 -13.00
CA THR A 110 6.21 -19.05 -13.80
C THR A 110 4.99 -18.25 -14.25
N GLY A 111 5.17 -17.52 -15.36
CA GLY A 111 4.08 -17.28 -16.32
C GLY A 111 3.40 -15.91 -16.28
N ARG A 112 4.09 -14.85 -16.69
CA ARG A 112 3.48 -13.81 -17.55
C ARG A 112 4.54 -13.28 -18.53
N PRO A 113 4.30 -13.31 -19.85
CA PRO A 113 5.14 -12.56 -20.77
C PRO A 113 4.92 -11.07 -20.48
N GLY A 114 6.00 -10.35 -20.17
CA GLY A 114 5.97 -8.90 -20.04
C GLY A 114 5.52 -8.25 -21.36
N PRO A 115 5.01 -7.01 -21.33
CA PRO A 115 4.61 -6.32 -22.54
C PRO A 115 5.82 -6.16 -23.45
N GLN A 116 5.77 -6.83 -24.60
CA GLN A 116 6.73 -6.60 -25.67
C GLN A 116 6.58 -5.15 -26.12
N THR A 117 7.62 -4.36 -25.91
CA THR A 117 7.75 -3.01 -26.46
C THR A 117 7.62 -3.10 -27.98
N ALA A 118 6.52 -2.57 -28.53
CA ALA A 118 6.38 -2.37 -29.96
C ALA A 118 7.32 -1.23 -30.39
N GLY A 119 8.26 -1.56 -31.27
CA GLY A 119 8.98 -0.60 -32.11
C GLY A 119 8.20 -0.27 -33.37
#